data_AF-A0A353YY62-F1
#
_entry.id   AF-A0A353YY62-F1
#
_cell.length_a   1.000
_cell.length_b   1.000
_cell.length_c   1.000
_cell.angle_alpha   90.00
_cell.angle_beta   90.00
_cell.angle_gamma   90.00
#
_symmetry.space_group_name_H-M   'P 1'
#
loop_
_entity.id
_entity.type
_entity.pdbx_description
1 polymer ?
#
loop_
_entity_poly.entity_id
_entity_poly.type
_entity_poly.pdbx_seq_one_letter_code
_entity_poly.pdbx_strand_id
1 'polypeptide(L)' 'YMFKFIVPNNEGKVEQIKNLLPKDGEISYKHTDNLKHVSVTCVALMKDADEIVLLTERVSEIDGVMVL' A
#
# COMPACT_ATOMS: atom_id res chain seq x y z
N TYR A 1 10.47 3.42 -7.42
CA TYR A 1 10.59 2.25 -6.54
C TYR A 1 9.30 1.46 -6.57
N MET A 2 9.39 0.13 -6.44
CA MET A 2 8.23 -0.77 -6.37
C MET A 2 8.09 -1.27 -4.94
N PHE A 3 6.91 -1.08 -4.35
CA PHE A 3 6.54 -1.60 -3.04
C PHE A 3 5.33 -2.50 -3.18
N LYS A 4 5.36 -3.61 -2.45
CA LYS A 4 4.23 -4.52 -2.38
C LYS A 4 3.72 -4.55 -0.95
N PHE A 5 2.45 -4.25 -0.81
CA PHE A 5 1.73 -4.25 0.44
C PHE A 5 0.69 -5.36 0.40
N ILE A 6 0.57 -6.12 1.48
CA ILE A 6 -0.48 -7.10 1.67
C ILE A 6 -1.37 -6.57 2.77
N VAL A 7 -2.64 -6.36 2.44
CA VAL A 7 -3.60 -5.65 3.28
C VAL A 7 -4.78 -6.57 3.53
N PRO A 8 -5.18 -6.82 4.78
CA PRO A 8 -6.41 -7.53 5.06
C PRO A 8 -7.60 -6.67 4.59
N ASN A 9 -8.49 -7.28 3.81
CA ASN A 9 -9.72 -6.66 3.32
C ASN A 9 -10.80 -6.60 4.41
N ASN A 10 -10.42 -6.19 5.62
CA ASN A 10 -11.34 -5.98 6.73
C ASN A 10 -11.66 -4.48 6.77
N GLU A 11 -12.94 -4.12 6.64
CA GLU A 11 -13.47 -2.77 6.90
C GLU A 11 -12.64 -1.60 6.32
N GLY A 12 -12.53 -1.49 4.99
CA GLY A 12 -12.08 -0.24 4.36
C GLY A 12 -10.60 0.12 4.55
N LYS A 13 -9.77 -0.75 5.14
CA LYS A 13 -8.30 -0.54 5.25
C LYS A 13 -7.64 -0.31 3.90
N VAL A 14 -8.14 -0.97 2.85
CA VAL A 14 -7.68 -0.79 1.47
C VAL A 14 -7.94 0.64 0.99
N GLU A 15 -9.08 1.24 1.35
CA GLU A 15 -9.38 2.63 1.01
C GLU A 15 -8.50 3.62 1.78
N GLN A 16 -8.20 3.35 3.05
CA GLN A 16 -7.24 4.18 3.81
C GLN A 16 -5.86 4.16 3.14
N ILE A 17 -5.35 2.98 2.78
CA ILE A 17 -4.06 2.85 2.10
C ILE A 17 -4.10 3.55 0.75
N LYS A 18 -5.17 3.39 -0.03
CA LYS A 18 -5.34 4.08 -1.31
C LYS A 18 -5.30 5.60 -1.15
N ASN A 19 -5.81 6.13 -0.03
CA ASN A 19 -5.82 7.57 0.24
C ASN A 19 -4.48 8.08 0.79
N LEU A 20 -3.70 7.21 1.43
CA LEU A 20 -2.34 7.48 1.91
C LEU A 20 -1.28 7.32 0.82
N LEU A 21 -1.52 6.48 -0.18
CA LEU A 21 -0.60 6.26 -1.29
C LEU A 21 -0.53 7.48 -2.22
N PRO A 22 0.67 7.81 -2.72
CA PRO A 22 0.87 8.94 -3.60
C PRO A 22 0.16 8.69 -4.93
N LYS A 23 -0.73 9.61 -5.33
CA LYS A 23 -1.43 9.54 -6.63
C LYS A 23 -0.51 9.75 -7.84
N ASP A 24 0.70 10.22 -7.60
CA ASP A 24 1.76 10.38 -8.59
C ASP A 24 2.43 9.04 -8.97
N GLY A 25 2.08 7.95 -8.28
CA GLY A 25 2.55 6.60 -8.58
C GLY A 25 1.50 5.74 -9.28
N GLU A 26 1.96 4.69 -9.96
CA GLU A 26 1.10 3.64 -10.48
C GLU A 26 0.74 2.69 -9.34
N ILE A 27 -0.52 2.73 -8.92
CA ILE A 27 -1.04 1.88 -7.84
C ILE A 27 -1.92 0.80 -8.46
N SER A 28 -1.58 -0.46 -8.20
CA SER A 28 -2.33 -1.62 -8.65
C SER A 28 -2.82 -2.42 -7.45
N TYR A 29 -4.09 -2.79 -7.42
CA TYR A 29 -4.69 -3.56 -6.35
C TYR A 29 -5.18 -4.90 -6.91
N LYS A 30 -4.70 -5.98 -6.31
CA LYS A 30 -5.07 -7.35 -6.66
C LYS A 30 -5.74 -8.01 -5.47
N HIS A 31 -7.03 -8.29 -5.64
CA HIS A 31 -7.81 -9.00 -4.64
C HIS A 31 -7.46 -10.48 -4.73
N THR A 32 -7.21 -11.12 -3.59
CA THR A 32 -6.99 -12.57 -3.54
C THR A 32 -8.33 -13.29 -3.65
N ASP A 33 -8.34 -14.50 -4.24
CA ASP A 33 -9.55 -15.31 -4.45
C ASP A 33 -10.42 -15.52 -3.20
N ASN A 34 -9.83 -15.40 -2.02
CA ASN A 34 -10.55 -15.56 -0.76
C ASN A 34 -11.20 -14.26 -0.23
N LEU A 35 -11.07 -13.12 -0.93
CA LEU A 35 -11.52 -11.78 -0.53
C LEU A 35 -11.05 -11.32 0.87
N LYS A 36 -10.19 -12.09 1.55
CA LYS A 36 -9.65 -11.79 2.88
C LYS A 36 -8.48 -10.83 2.83
N HIS A 37 -7.73 -10.82 1.72
CA HIS A 37 -6.56 -9.96 1.56
C HIS A 37 -6.52 -9.32 0.17
N VAL A 38 -6.05 -8.08 0.12
CA VAL A 38 -5.74 -7.32 -1.09
C VAL A 38 -4.23 -7.09 -1.13
N SER A 39 -3.60 -7.51 -2.21
CA SER A 39 -2.23 -7.10 -2.51
C SER A 39 -2.28 -5.75 -3.21
N VAL A 40 -1.69 -4.73 -2.60
CA VAL A 40 -1.54 -3.41 -3.19
C VAL A 40 -0.09 -3.26 -3.64
N THR A 41 0.14 -3.15 -4.94
CA THR A 41 1.45 -2.85 -5.52
C THR A 41 1.49 -1.37 -5.85
N CYS A 42 2.45 -0.64 -5.30
CA CYS A 42 2.67 0.76 -5.64
C CYS A 42 4.02 0.92 -6.34
N VAL A 43 4.00 1.51 -7.53
CA VAL A 43 5.19 1.88 -8.28
C VAL A 43 5.21 3.40 -8.39
N ALA A 44 5.93 4.04 -7.48
CA ALA A 44 6.06 5.49 -7.47
C ALA A 44 7.48 5.90 -7.91
N LEU A 45 7.55 6.92 -8.78
CA LEU A 45 8.78 7.61 -9.12
C LEU A 45 9.07 8.67 -8.05
N MET A 46 9.61 8.22 -6.91
CA MET A 46 10.03 9.14 -5.85
C MET A 46 11.44 9.66 -6.13
N LYS A 47 11.60 10.97 -6.00
CA LYS A 47 12.90 11.65 -6.16
C LYS A 47 13.81 11.43 -4.96
N ASP A 48 13.22 11.25 -3.78
CA ASP A 48 13.93 11.15 -2.51
C ASP A 48 13.58 9.86 -1.76
N ALA A 49 14.57 9.31 -1.07
CA ALA A 49 14.41 8.12 -0.23
C ALA A 49 13.58 8.41 1.04
N ASP A 50 13.58 9.66 1.52
CA ASP A 50 12.80 10.07 2.69
C ASP A 50 11.29 9.93 2.46
N GLU A 51 10.80 10.33 1.28
CA GLU A 51 9.38 10.17 0.94
C GLU A 51 8.94 8.71 0.91
N ILE A 52 9.85 7.82 0.46
CA ILE A 52 9.62 6.39 0.44
C ILE A 52 9.46 5.85 1.87
N VAL A 53 10.36 6.24 2.76
CA VAL A 53 10.37 5.77 4.15
C VAL A 53 9.11 6.27 4.87
N LEU A 54 8.80 7.57 4.74
CA LEU A 54 7.59 8.17 5.31
C LEU A 54 6.33 7.47 4.83
N LEU A 55 6.22 7.21 3.52
CA LEU A 55 5.08 6.51 2.95
C LEU A 55 4.99 5.08 3.48
N THR A 56 6.12 4.38 3.53
CA THR A 56 6.19 3.00 3.99
C THR A 56 5.81 2.90 5.47
N GLU A 57 6.31 3.79 6.32
CA GLU A 57 5.92 3.88 7.74
C GLU A 57 4.43 4.16 7.89
N ARG A 58 3.90 5.15 7.17
CA ARG A 58 2.47 5.51 7.16
C ARG A 58 1.56 4.32 6.79
N VAL A 59 1.99 3.52 5.81
CA VAL A 59 1.26 2.33 5.38
C VAL A 59 1.46 1.17 6.36
N SER A 60 2.63 1.04 6.96
CA SER A 60 2.95 0.03 7.99
C SER A 60 2.28 0.30 9.34
N GLU A 61 1.90 1.54 9.62
CA GLU A 61 1.15 1.93 10.82
C GLU A 61 -0.30 1.42 10.79
N ILE A 62 -0.79 1.03 9.60
CA ILE A 62 -2.12 0.45 9.45
C ILE A 62 -2.10 -0.98 9.93
N ASP A 63 -2.90 -1.22 10.96
CA ASP A 63 -2.96 -2.49 11.66
C ASP A 63 -3.29 -3.65 10.71
N GLY A 64 -2.37 -4.62 10.63
CA GLY A 64 -2.48 -5.79 9.76
C GLY A 64 -1.89 -5.64 8.36
N VAL A 65 -1.33 -4.48 7.99
CA VAL A 65 -0.58 -4.36 6.73
C VAL A 65 0.79 -5.04 6.86
N MET A 66 1.12 -5.85 5.86
CA MET A 66 2.45 -6.45 5.70
C MET A 66 3.13 -5.83 4.49
N VAL A 67 4.31 -5.25 4.69
CA VAL A 67 5.15 -4.70 3.62
C VAL A 67 6.18 -5.75 3.21
N LEU A 68 6.40 -5.92 1.90
CA LEU A 68 7.32 -6.91 1.32
C LEU A 68 8.15 -6.32 0.18
#